data_AF-A0A9N7NXH5-F1
#
_entry.id   AF-A0A9N7NXH5-F1
#
_cell.length_a   1.000
_cell.length_b   1.000
_cell.length_c   1.000
_cell.angle_alpha   90.00
_cell.angle_beta   90.00
_cell.angle_gamma   90.00
#
_symmetry.space_group_name_H-M   'P 1'
#
loop_
_entity.id
_entity.type
_entity.pdbx_description
1 polymer ?
#
loop_
_entity_poly.entity_id
_entity_poly.type
_entity_poly.pdbx_seq_one_letter_code
_entity_poly.pdbx_strand_id
1 'polypeptide(L)' 'PRGLSGGLLVLWSRDVVIKHIISNHFCIQLEVDNIGVSGSFWVVFIYASSDKNERIQQWNFLESAR' A
#
# COMPACT_ATOMS: atom_id res chain seq x y z
N PRO A 1 16.78 2.74 1.76
CA PRO A 1 16.35 3.67 2.84
C PRO A 1 17.48 3.93 3.85
N ARG A 2 17.83 5.20 4.10
CA ARG A 2 18.68 5.59 5.25
C ARG A 2 17.78 6.20 6.32
N GLY A 3 17.72 5.58 7.50
CA GLY A 3 17.25 6.23 8.74
C GLY A 3 16.07 5.58 9.46
N LEU A 4 16.38 4.77 10.48
CA LEU A 4 15.71 4.54 11.78
C LEU A 4 14.22 4.15 11.91
N SER A 5 13.37 4.25 10.89
CA SER A 5 11.99 3.74 10.94
C SER A 5 11.86 2.42 10.18
N GLY A 6 11.18 1.43 10.78
CA GLY A 6 10.75 0.24 10.06
C GLY A 6 9.97 0.67 8.81
N GLY A 7 10.32 0.12 7.66
CA GLY A 7 9.75 0.53 6.37
C GLY A 7 8.97 -0.60 5.73
N LEU A 8 7.98 -0.24 4.91
CA LEU A 8 7.34 -1.20 4.01
C LEU A 8 8.25 -1.47 2.82
N LEU A 9 8.47 -2.75 2.55
CA LEU A 9 9.03 -3.25 1.30
C LEU A 9 7.99 -4.19 0.70
N VAL A 10 7.57 -3.91 -0.53
CA VAL A 10 6.70 -4.80 -1.30
C VAL A 10 7.52 -5.40 -2.44
N LEU A 11 7.51 -6.72 -2.51
CA LEU A 11 8.11 -7.51 -3.58
C LEU A 11 6.99 -8.25 -4.29
N TRP A 12 7.08 -8.34 -5.62
CA TRP A 12 6.13 -9.09 -6.44
C TRP A 12 6.88 -9.89 -7.50
N SER A 13 6.19 -10.90 -8.03
CA SER A 13 6.74 -11.73 -9.10
C SER A 13 6.73 -10.99 -10.44
N ARG A 14 7.66 -11.35 -11.34
CA ARG A 14 7.88 -10.62 -12.61
C ARG A 14 6.70 -10.72 -13.60
N ASP A 15 5.86 -11.72 -13.43
CA ASP A 15 4.64 -11.93 -14.19
C ASP A 15 3.48 -11.03 -13.74
N VAL A 16 3.59 -10.40 -12.56
CA VAL A 16 2.60 -9.46 -12.06
C VAL A 16 2.79 -8.09 -12.70
N VAL A 17 1.74 -7.59 -13.34
CA VAL A 17 1.72 -6.24 -13.94
C VAL A 17 1.18 -5.24 -12.93
N ILE A 18 2.03 -4.30 -12.54
CA ILE A 18 1.68 -3.16 -11.68
C ILE A 18 1.42 -1.95 -12.56
N LYS A 19 0.20 -1.41 -12.52
CA LYS A 19 -0.19 -0.22 -13.28
C LYS A 19 0.18 1.06 -12.56
N HIS A 20 -0.12 1.13 -11.27
CA HIS A 20 0.10 2.32 -10.44
C HIS A 20 0.70 1.95 -9.09
N ILE A 21 1.56 2.84 -8.58
CA ILE A 21 2.17 2.75 -7.26
C ILE A 21 1.94 4.10 -6.57
N ILE A 22 1.23 4.07 -5.43
CA ILE A 22 1.06 5.22 -4.55
C ILE A 22 1.68 4.85 -3.21
N SER A 23 2.57 5.67 -2.67
CA SER A 23 3.21 5.37 -1.38
C SER A 23 3.34 6.61 -0.51
N ASN A 24 3.27 6.39 0.79
CA ASN A 24 3.57 7.39 1.81
C ASN A 24 4.33 6.73 2.97
N HIS A 25 4.42 7.43 4.09
CA HIS A 25 5.19 6.97 5.25
C HIS A 25 4.61 5.71 5.94
N PHE A 26 3.33 5.38 5.74
CA PHE A 26 2.65 4.26 6.42
C PHE A 26 1.97 3.25 5.50
N CYS A 27 1.84 3.53 4.19
CA CYS A 27 1.25 2.57 3.25
C CYS A 27 1.89 2.59 1.86
N ILE A 28 1.76 1.46 1.17
CA ILE A 28 2.02 1.29 -0.26
C ILE A 28 0.75 0.73 -0.90
N GLN A 29 0.23 1.39 -1.92
CA GLN A 29 -0.97 1.01 -2.67
C GLN A 29 -0.55 0.67 -4.10
N LEU A 30 -0.98 -0.49 -4.59
CA LEU A 30 -0.67 -0.99 -5.92
C LEU A 30 -1.96 -1.24 -6.68
N GLU A 31 -2.05 -0.74 -7.91
CA GLU A 31 -3.04 -1.25 -8.87
C GLU A 31 -2.41 -2.40 -9.64
N VAL A 32 -3.01 -3.58 -9.50
CA VAL A 32 -2.50 -4.84 -10.03
C VAL A 32 -3.47 -5.35 -11.09
N ASP A 33 -2.94 -5.73 -12.25
CA ASP A 33 -3.71 -6.50 -13.22
C ASP A 33 -3.77 -7.96 -12.83
N ASN A 34 -4.98 -8.53 -12.85
CA ASN A 34 -5.16 -9.92 -12.50
C ASN A 34 -4.65 -10.84 -13.63
N ILE A 35 -3.75 -11.76 -13.30
CA ILE A 35 -3.29 -12.79 -14.24
C ILE A 35 -4.40 -13.85 -14.33
N GLY A 36 -5.25 -13.74 -15.34
CA GLY A 36 -6.26 -14.77 -15.66
C GLY A 36 -7.72 -14.39 -15.42
N VAL A 37 -8.03 -13.15 -14.99
CA VAL A 37 -9.41 -12.63 -14.90
C VAL A 37 -9.42 -11.21 -15.47
N SER A 38 -10.51 -10.79 -16.13
CA SER A 38 -10.61 -9.43 -16.64
C SER A 38 -10.73 -8.43 -15.49
N GLY A 39 -9.79 -7.50 -15.39
CA GLY A 39 -9.88 -6.33 -14.51
C GLY A 39 -8.60 -6.07 -13.72
N SER A 40 -8.42 -4.81 -13.32
CA SER A 40 -7.44 -4.43 -12.31
C SER A 40 -8.10 -4.36 -10.94
N PHE A 41 -7.30 -4.54 -9.90
CA PHE A 41 -7.72 -4.35 -8.52
C PHE A 41 -6.63 -3.65 -7.70
N TRP A 42 -7.05 -2.99 -6.63
CA TRP A 42 -6.13 -2.31 -5.72
C TRP A 42 -5.74 -3.23 -4.56
N VAL A 43 -4.45 -3.24 -4.23
CA VAL A 43 -3.89 -3.88 -3.04
C VAL A 43 -3.21 -2.81 -2.19
N VAL A 44 -3.55 -2.76 -0.91
CA VAL A 44 -3.02 -1.76 0.03
C VAL A 44 -2.24 -2.45 1.15
N PHE A 45 -0.94 -2.20 1.22
CA PHE A 45 -0.04 -2.65 2.28
C PHE A 45 0.11 -1.55 3.32
N ILE A 46 -0.10 -1.88 4.59
CA ILE A 46 -0.18 -0.90 5.67
C ILE A 46 0.84 -1.26 6.76
N TYR A 47 1.63 -0.28 7.18
CA TYR A 47 2.49 -0.30 8.35
C TYR A 47 1.94 0.72 9.34
N ALA A 48 0.89 0.30 10.05
CA ALA A 48 0.13 1.17 10.93
C ALA A 48 0.94 1.50 12.19
N SER A 49 0.73 2.71 12.71
CA SER A 49 1.28 3.11 14.00
C SER A 49 0.69 2.27 15.13
N SER A 50 1.51 1.97 16.14
CA SER A 50 1.03 1.40 17.40
C SER A 50 0.21 2.41 18.20
N ASP A 51 0.44 3.71 18.01
CA ASP A 51 -0.37 4.77 18.63
C ASP A 51 -1.79 4.76 18.06
N LYS A 52 -2.79 4.77 18.95
CA LYS A 52 -4.21 4.70 18.56
C LYS A 52 -4.68 5.94 17.81
N ASN A 53 -4.27 7.13 18.24
CA ASN A 53 -4.72 8.38 17.64
C ASN A 53 -4.11 8.55 16.25
N GLU A 54 -2.84 8.21 16.09
CA GLU A 54 -2.19 8.21 14.79
C GLU A 54 -2.83 7.18 13.85
N ARG A 55 -3.10 5.95 14.34
CA ARG A 55 -3.76 4.91 13.54
C ARG A 55 -5.17 5.30 13.08
N ILE A 56 -5.93 6.04 13.89
CA ILE A 56 -7.24 6.58 13.46
C ILE A 56 -7.07 7.55 12.28
N GLN A 57 -6.06 8.42 12.33
CA GLN A 57 -5.78 9.35 11.23
C GLN A 57 -5.34 8.61 9.96
N GLN A 58 -4.49 7.59 10.11
CA GLN A 58 -4.06 6.71 9.03
C GLN A 58 -5.24 5.98 8.39
N TRP A 59 -6.20 5.50 9.20
CA TRP A 59 -7.43 4.89 8.70
C TRP A 59 -8.31 5.87 7.93
N ASN A 60 -8.54 7.06 8.49
CA ASN A 60 -9.33 8.11 7.82
C ASN A 60 -8.71 8.52 6.47
N PHE A 61 -7.38 8.59 6.39
CA PHE A 61 -6.68 8.81 5.12
C PHE A 61 -7.02 7.73 4.09
N LEU A 62 -6.95 6.45 4.47
CA LEU A 62 -7.25 5.33 3.57
C LEU A 62 -8.70 5.33 3.12
N GLU A 63 -9.65 5.64 4.01
CA GLU A 63 -11.07 5.76 3.64
C GLU A 63 -11.35 6.94 2.71
N SER A 64 -10.59 8.03 2.84
CA SER A 64 -10.71 9.21 1.97
C SER A 64 -10.11 9.01 0.57
N ALA A 65 -9.23 8.02 0.41
CA ALA A 65 -8.55 7.70 -0.84
C ALA A 65 -9.44 6.90 -1.84
N ARG A 66 -10.76 7.09 -1.76
CA ARG A 66 -11.75 6.48 -2.67
C ARG A 66 -11.68 7.06 -4.08
#